data_AF-A0A921ZQI5-F1
#
_entry.id   AF-A0A921ZQI5-F1
#
_cell.length_a   1.000
_cell.length_b   1.000
_cell.length_c   1.000
_cell.angle_alpha   90.00
_cell.angle_beta   90.00
_cell.angle_gamma   90.00
#
_symmetry.space_group_name_H-M   'P 1'
#
loop_
_entity.id
_entity.type
_entity.pdbx_description
1 polymer ?
#
loop_
_entity_poly.entity_id
_entity_poly.type
_entity_poly.pdbx_seq_one_letter_code
_entity_poly.pdbx_strand_id
1 'polypeptide(L)'
;MISIALVLLIGTAFAVNAQQHPPNPQIPIIRYESDGPNPDGSYKWLYETGNEINAEESGLVKNLGRGEGEEIQVAEGRFSYKSPEGTPIALSYIADENGFQPRGDHLPTPPPIPPAIQRAIDYLKSLPPTAQGSNIQTQYQPAPFKPGRRF
;
A
#
# COMPACT_ATOMS: atom_id res chain seq x y z
N MET A 1 -67.55 50.99 13.84
CA MET A 1 -67.42 49.53 13.90
C MET A 1 -66.89 49.06 12.56
N ILE A 2 -65.58 48.80 12.48
CA ILE A 2 -64.88 48.29 11.29
C ILE A 2 -64.01 47.12 11.76
N SER A 3 -64.29 45.95 11.19
CA SER A 3 -63.61 44.68 11.40
C SER A 3 -62.20 44.68 10.83
N ILE A 4 -61.22 44.18 11.59
CA ILE A 4 -59.97 43.63 11.04
C ILE A 4 -59.69 42.31 11.78
N ALA A 5 -59.90 41.21 11.05
CA ALA A 5 -59.52 39.88 11.47
C ALA A 5 -57.99 39.77 11.48
N LEU A 6 -57.40 39.59 12.65
CA LEU A 6 -55.98 39.24 12.78
C LEU A 6 -55.88 37.72 12.77
N VAL A 7 -55.48 37.17 11.63
CA VAL A 7 -55.18 35.75 11.43
C VAL A 7 -53.95 35.38 12.25
N LEU A 8 -54.15 34.53 13.27
CA LEU A 8 -53.09 33.87 14.03
C LEU A 8 -52.40 32.84 13.13
N LEU A 9 -51.22 33.18 12.62
CA LEU A 9 -50.38 32.28 11.85
C LEU A 9 -49.48 31.50 12.82
N ILE A 10 -49.95 30.34 13.26
CA ILE A 10 -49.17 29.39 14.07
C ILE A 10 -48.24 28.63 13.10
N GLY A 11 -47.01 29.13 12.96
CA GLY A 11 -45.93 28.38 12.32
C GLY A 11 -45.41 27.31 13.27
N THR A 12 -45.79 26.05 13.05
CA THR A 12 -45.23 24.90 13.74
C THR A 12 -43.77 24.72 13.36
N ALA A 13 -42.86 24.95 14.30
CA ALA A 13 -41.46 24.60 14.14
C ALA A 13 -41.30 23.08 14.25
N PHE A 14 -40.99 22.42 13.14
CA PHE A 14 -40.45 21.06 13.17
C PHE A 14 -39.03 21.15 13.74
N ALA A 15 -38.86 20.77 15.01
CA ALA A 15 -37.55 20.54 15.57
C ALA A 15 -36.98 19.26 14.93
N VAL A 16 -36.06 19.42 13.98
CA VAL A 16 -35.26 18.33 13.46
C VAL A 16 -34.35 17.90 14.60
N ASN A 17 -34.66 16.76 15.22
CA ASN A 17 -33.85 16.20 16.29
C ASN A 17 -32.57 15.67 15.62
N ALA A 18 -31.54 16.52 15.53
CA ALA A 18 -30.22 16.11 15.08
C ALA A 18 -29.75 15.02 16.04
N GLN A 19 -29.64 13.78 15.55
CA GLN A 19 -29.10 12.67 16.32
C GLN A 19 -27.71 13.09 16.82
N GLN A 20 -27.64 13.37 18.13
CA GLN A 20 -26.38 13.66 18.80
C GLN A 20 -25.58 12.36 18.76
N HIS A 21 -24.66 12.27 17.80
CA HIS A 21 -23.68 11.21 17.80
C HIS A 21 -22.87 11.40 19.09
N PRO A 22 -22.70 10.36 19.93
CA PRO A 22 -21.82 10.48 21.07
C PRO A 22 -20.46 10.97 20.56
N PRO A 23 -19.81 11.94 21.24
CA PRO A 23 -18.50 12.41 20.81
C PRO A 23 -17.57 11.20 20.73
N ASN A 24 -17.02 10.94 19.54
CA ASN A 24 -16.00 9.91 19.38
C ASN A 24 -14.87 10.22 20.38
N PRO A 25 -14.44 9.24 21.20
CA PRO A 25 -13.37 9.47 22.15
C PRO A 25 -12.13 9.95 21.40
N GLN A 26 -11.59 11.11 21.79
CA GLN A 26 -10.35 11.64 21.22
C GLN A 26 -9.19 10.77 21.70
N ILE A 27 -8.41 10.25 20.74
CA ILE A 27 -7.21 9.46 21.03
C ILE A 27 -6.02 10.40 20.90
N PRO A 28 -5.21 10.60 21.95
CA PRO A 28 -4.06 11.50 21.90
C PRO A 28 -2.91 10.89 21.09
N ILE A 29 -2.08 11.75 20.50
CA ILE A 29 -0.76 11.38 19.99
C ILE A 29 0.21 11.47 21.17
N ILE A 30 0.87 10.36 21.52
CA ILE A 30 1.80 10.28 22.66
C ILE A 30 3.25 10.53 22.24
N ARG A 31 3.58 10.25 20.98
CA ARG A 31 4.89 10.53 20.38
C ARG A 31 4.72 10.93 18.93
N TYR A 32 5.50 11.90 18.50
CA TYR A 32 5.59 12.33 17.12
C TYR A 32 7.02 12.80 16.86
N GLU A 33 7.64 12.27 15.81
CA GLU A 33 8.92 12.77 15.31
C GLU A 33 8.80 12.93 13.80
N SER A 34 9.41 13.99 13.28
CA SER A 34 9.49 14.26 11.85
C SER A 34 10.83 14.92 11.57
N ASP A 35 11.56 14.36 10.63
CA ASP A 35 12.86 14.81 10.16
C ASP A 35 12.89 14.83 8.63
N GLY A 36 13.48 15.88 8.08
CA GLY A 36 13.49 16.16 6.65
C GLY A 36 12.21 16.82 6.09
N PRO A 37 12.07 16.88 4.75
CA PRO A 37 13.01 16.34 3.76
C PRO A 37 14.38 17.02 3.86
N ASN A 38 15.42 16.21 3.93
CA ASN A 38 16.81 16.63 3.99
C ASN A 38 17.31 17.02 2.59
N PRO A 39 18.40 17.79 2.48
CA PRO A 39 18.96 18.19 1.18
C PRO A 39 19.40 17.02 0.29
N ASP A 40 19.64 15.85 0.87
CA ASP A 40 19.96 14.60 0.19
C ASP A 40 18.72 13.79 -0.24
N GLY A 41 17.51 14.34 -0.03
CA GLY A 41 16.25 13.70 -0.35
C GLY A 41 15.80 12.65 0.67
N SER A 42 16.51 12.50 1.79
CA SER A 42 16.09 11.60 2.87
C SER A 42 15.01 12.24 3.74
N TYR A 43 14.17 11.42 4.35
CA TYR A 43 13.22 11.85 5.38
C TYR A 43 12.95 10.71 6.36
N LYS A 44 12.42 11.06 7.53
CA LYS A 44 11.94 10.10 8.51
C LYS A 44 10.78 10.71 9.29
N TRP A 45 9.75 9.92 9.56
CA TRP A 45 8.70 10.30 10.49
C TRP A 45 8.25 9.09 11.30
N LEU A 46 7.70 9.35 12.48
CA LEU A 46 6.97 8.37 13.26
C LEU A 46 5.90 9.04 14.11
N TYR A 47 4.87 8.27 14.44
CA TYR A 47 3.91 8.64 15.47
C TYR A 47 3.43 7.43 16.26
N GLU A 48 3.06 7.69 17.50
CA GLU A 48 2.45 6.73 18.41
C GLU A 48 1.20 7.37 19.00
N THR A 49 0.10 6.61 19.07
CA THR A 49 -1.18 7.06 19.64
C THR A 49 -1.43 6.42 21.00
N GLY A 50 -2.28 7.05 21.81
CA GLY A 50 -2.67 6.53 23.14
C GLY A 50 -3.43 5.20 23.11
N ASN A 51 -3.89 4.75 21.94
CA ASN A 51 -4.49 3.43 21.74
C ASN A 51 -3.54 2.44 21.05
N GLU A 52 -2.23 2.66 21.15
CA GLU A 52 -1.17 1.75 20.69
C GLU A 52 -1.14 1.55 19.16
N ILE A 53 -1.56 2.56 18.40
CA ILE A 53 -1.26 2.62 16.96
C ILE A 53 0.13 3.24 16.84
N ASN A 54 1.03 2.51 16.18
CA ASN A 54 2.38 2.99 15.89
C ASN A 54 2.59 2.96 14.38
N ALA A 55 3.14 4.04 13.84
CA ALA A 55 3.53 4.13 12.45
C ALA A 55 4.87 4.82 12.34
N GLU A 56 5.75 4.30 11.50
CA GLU A 56 7.03 4.89 11.18
C GLU A 56 7.36 4.67 9.71
N GLU A 57 8.04 5.63 9.10
CA GLU A 57 8.57 5.51 7.76
C GLU A 57 9.84 6.33 7.63
N SER A 58 10.80 5.78 6.90
CA SER A 58 11.95 6.53 6.39
C SER A 58 12.11 6.28 4.91
N GLY A 59 12.49 7.32 4.19
CA GLY A 59 12.71 7.23 2.76
C GLY A 59 13.88 8.06 2.31
N LEU A 60 14.30 7.82 1.07
CA LEU A 60 15.35 8.55 0.36
C LEU A 60 15.10 8.51 -1.14
N VAL A 61 15.65 9.49 -1.85
CA VAL A 61 15.67 9.51 -3.32
C VAL A 61 17.02 8.98 -3.79
N LYS A 62 17.04 7.80 -4.41
CA LYS A 62 18.23 7.30 -5.12
C LYS A 62 18.44 8.13 -6.38
N ASN A 63 19.71 8.37 -6.72
CA ASN A 63 20.13 9.17 -7.88
C ASN A 63 19.60 10.62 -7.88
N LEU A 64 19.36 11.20 -6.70
CA LEU A 64 18.92 12.59 -6.58
C LEU A 64 19.82 13.54 -7.39
N GLY A 65 19.21 14.40 -8.20
CA GLY A 65 19.89 15.39 -9.03
C GLY A 65 20.34 14.86 -10.39
N ARG A 66 20.05 13.60 -10.76
CA ARG A 66 20.34 13.06 -12.11
C ARG A 66 19.26 13.38 -13.15
N GLY A 67 18.12 13.93 -12.73
CA GLY A 67 17.04 14.38 -13.61
C GLY A 67 15.79 13.49 -13.54
N GLU A 68 14.68 14.03 -14.01
CA GLU A 68 13.38 13.35 -14.02
C GLU A 68 13.48 12.01 -14.79
N GLY A 69 13.16 10.91 -14.11
CA GLY A 69 13.16 9.55 -14.68
C GLY A 69 14.35 8.66 -14.27
N GLU A 70 15.44 9.23 -13.73
CA GLU A 70 16.52 8.44 -13.10
C GLU A 70 16.43 8.43 -11.57
N GLU A 71 15.69 9.38 -11.02
CA GLU A 71 15.40 9.49 -9.60
C GLU A 71 14.38 8.45 -9.16
N ILE A 72 14.74 7.71 -8.11
CA ILE A 72 13.93 6.62 -7.58
C ILE A 72 13.67 6.89 -6.12
N GLN A 73 12.42 7.15 -5.78
CA GLN A 73 11.99 7.21 -4.39
C GLN A 73 12.00 5.79 -3.80
N VAL A 74 12.69 5.64 -2.68
CA VAL A 74 12.62 4.44 -1.84
C VAL A 74 12.08 4.84 -0.48
N ALA A 75 11.17 4.04 0.07
CA ALA A 75 10.67 4.18 1.42
C ALA A 75 10.56 2.81 2.08
N GLU A 76 10.89 2.75 3.36
CA GLU A 76 10.61 1.61 4.21
C GLU A 76 9.82 2.09 5.43
N GLY A 77 8.85 1.30 5.85
CA GLY A 77 8.00 1.70 6.96
C GLY A 77 7.38 0.52 7.68
N ARG A 78 6.86 0.82 8.88
CA ARG A 78 6.22 -0.13 9.77
C ARG A 78 4.97 0.49 10.34
N PHE A 79 3.94 -0.33 10.47
CA PHE A 79 2.65 0.04 11.03
C PHE A 79 2.18 -1.06 11.97
N SER A 80 1.64 -0.70 13.12
CA SER A 80 1.07 -1.65 14.06
C SER A 80 -0.14 -1.06 14.78
N TYR A 81 -1.10 -1.93 15.11
CA TYR A 81 -2.28 -1.58 15.88
C TYR A 81 -2.82 -2.82 16.61
N LYS A 82 -3.66 -2.61 17.63
CA LYS A 82 -4.42 -3.70 18.26
C LYS A 82 -5.74 -3.94 17.53
N SER A 83 -5.99 -5.18 17.13
CA SER A 83 -7.28 -5.58 16.57
C SER A 83 -8.40 -5.42 17.61
N PRO A 84 -9.69 -5.38 17.19
CA PRO A 84 -10.82 -5.38 18.13
C PRO A 84 -10.83 -6.56 19.11
N GLU A 85 -10.19 -7.67 18.73
CA GLU A 85 -10.02 -8.89 19.52
C GLU A 85 -8.80 -8.81 20.47
N GLY A 86 -8.04 -7.71 20.45
CA GLY A 86 -6.84 -7.50 21.27
C GLY A 86 -5.55 -8.08 20.69
N THR A 87 -5.60 -8.66 19.49
CA THR A 87 -4.41 -9.23 18.83
C THR A 87 -3.57 -8.11 18.23
N PRO A 88 -2.25 -8.03 18.50
CA PRO A 88 -1.39 -7.06 17.84
C PRO A 88 -1.25 -7.45 16.36
N ILE A 89 -1.60 -6.51 15.47
CA ILE A 89 -1.39 -6.63 14.03
C ILE A 89 -0.24 -5.71 13.66
N ALA A 90 0.74 -6.27 12.96
CA ALA A 90 1.89 -5.54 12.44
C ALA A 90 2.03 -5.72 10.93
N LEU A 91 2.51 -4.66 10.30
CA LEU A 91 2.82 -4.56 8.89
C LEU A 91 4.19 -3.89 8.77
N SER A 92 5.03 -4.41 7.89
CA SER A 92 6.26 -3.75 7.42
C SER A 92 6.23 -3.71 5.90
N TYR A 93 6.86 -2.72 5.29
CA TYR A 93 6.91 -2.63 3.83
C TYR A 93 8.21 -2.00 3.35
N ILE A 94 8.52 -2.32 2.10
CA ILE A 94 9.49 -1.62 1.27
C ILE A 94 8.75 -1.14 0.03
N ALA A 95 8.91 0.12 -0.32
CA ALA A 95 8.41 0.74 -1.53
C ALA A 95 9.60 1.23 -2.34
N ASP A 96 9.81 0.65 -3.52
CA ASP A 96 10.91 0.97 -4.43
C ASP A 96 10.45 0.79 -5.90
N GLU A 97 11.40 0.65 -6.82
CA GLU A 97 11.17 0.42 -8.26
C GLU A 97 10.34 -0.84 -8.53
N ASN A 98 10.37 -1.81 -7.62
CA ASN A 98 9.58 -3.04 -7.72
C ASN A 98 8.17 -2.88 -7.13
N GLY A 99 7.79 -1.67 -6.72
CA GLY A 99 6.50 -1.32 -6.16
C GLY A 99 6.44 -1.53 -4.64
N PHE A 100 5.21 -1.58 -4.12
CA PHE A 100 4.95 -1.74 -2.69
C PHE A 100 4.97 -3.23 -2.29
N GLN A 101 5.85 -3.58 -1.37
CA GLN A 101 6.10 -4.96 -0.94
C GLN A 101 5.79 -5.13 0.56
N PRO A 102 4.51 -5.33 0.92
CA PRO A 102 4.10 -5.48 2.32
C PRO A 102 4.42 -6.87 2.88
N ARG A 103 4.77 -6.92 4.16
CA ARG A 103 5.01 -8.12 4.95
C ARG A 103 4.28 -8.01 6.28
N GLY A 104 3.45 -8.99 6.58
CA GLY A 104 2.72 -9.11 7.84
C GLY A 104 1.97 -10.44 7.89
N ASP A 105 1.83 -11.01 9.09
CA ASP A 105 1.22 -12.34 9.29
C ASP A 105 -0.26 -12.41 8.89
N HIS A 106 -0.92 -11.25 8.86
CA HIS A 106 -2.32 -11.10 8.47
C HIS A 106 -2.54 -11.01 6.96
N LEU A 107 -1.47 -10.93 6.17
CA LEU A 107 -1.57 -10.80 4.72
C LEU A 107 -1.88 -12.16 4.07
N PRO A 108 -2.66 -12.18 2.97
CA PRO A 108 -2.86 -13.39 2.20
C PRO A 108 -1.52 -13.96 1.71
N THR A 109 -1.28 -15.24 1.96
CA THR A 109 -0.13 -15.94 1.38
C THR A 109 -0.52 -16.54 0.04
N PRO A 110 0.39 -16.53 -0.96
CA PRO A 110 0.14 -17.22 -2.22
C PRO A 110 -0.05 -18.73 -1.97
N PRO A 111 -0.84 -19.42 -2.80
CA PRO A 111 -1.06 -20.85 -2.65
C PRO A 111 0.28 -21.62 -2.73
N PRO A 112 0.37 -22.78 -2.07
CA PRO A 112 1.59 -23.59 -2.08
C PRO A 112 1.98 -23.98 -3.52
N ILE A 113 3.28 -24.08 -3.76
CA ILE A 113 3.82 -24.49 -5.06
C ILE A 113 3.26 -25.87 -5.45
N PRO A 114 2.70 -26.04 -6.66
CA PRO A 114 2.22 -27.34 -7.12
C PRO A 114 3.30 -28.44 -7.05
N PRO A 115 2.97 -29.68 -6.61
CA PRO A 115 3.96 -30.76 -6.45
C PRO A 115 4.78 -31.09 -7.71
N ALA A 116 4.22 -30.86 -8.90
CA ALA A 116 4.94 -31.05 -10.16
C ALA A 116 6.10 -30.05 -10.33
N ILE A 117 5.88 -28.78 -9.97
CA ILE A 117 6.90 -27.73 -10.02
C ILE A 117 7.96 -27.99 -8.95
N GLN A 118 7.55 -28.40 -7.75
CA GLN A 118 8.48 -28.76 -6.69
C GLN A 118 9.42 -29.90 -7.11
N ARG A 119 8.87 -30.98 -7.70
CA ARG A 119 9.68 -32.09 -8.25
C ARG A 119 10.65 -31.63 -9.35
N ALA A 120 10.23 -30.70 -10.21
CA ALA A 120 11.11 -30.15 -11.24
C ALA A 120 12.26 -29.33 -10.63
N ILE A 121 11.98 -28.50 -9.61
CA ILE A 121 13.01 -27.75 -8.87
C ILE A 121 13.99 -28.70 -8.18
N ASP A 122 13.50 -29.75 -7.53
CA ASP A 122 14.35 -30.72 -6.84
C ASP A 122 15.23 -31.52 -7.82
N TYR A 123 14.70 -31.86 -8.99
CA TYR A 123 15.47 -32.45 -10.08
C TYR A 123 16.56 -31.49 -10.60
N LEU A 124 16.23 -30.23 -10.86
CA LEU A 124 17.23 -29.24 -11.32
C LEU A 124 18.35 -29.03 -10.29
N LYS A 125 18.03 -29.06 -8.98
CA LYS A 125 19.03 -28.96 -7.90
C LYS A 125 19.93 -30.18 -7.78
N SER A 126 19.49 -31.37 -8.19
CA SER A 126 20.28 -32.59 -8.13
C SER A 126 21.19 -32.79 -9.34
N LEU A 127 21.06 -31.95 -10.36
CA LEU A 127 21.97 -31.95 -11.50
C LEU A 127 23.37 -31.44 -11.08
N PRO A 128 24.44 -32.03 -11.60
CA PRO A 128 25.78 -31.48 -11.42
C PRO A 128 25.86 -30.07 -12.02
N PRO A 129 26.71 -29.16 -11.48
CA PRO A 129 26.90 -27.84 -12.06
C PRO A 129 27.33 -27.99 -13.52
N THR A 130 26.43 -27.69 -14.44
CA THR A 130 26.75 -27.64 -15.86
C THR A 130 27.70 -26.47 -16.09
N ALA A 131 28.91 -26.76 -16.54
CA ALA A 131 29.86 -25.76 -17.02
C ALA A 131 29.34 -25.18 -18.35
N GLN A 132 28.27 -24.39 -18.31
CA GLN A 132 27.72 -23.64 -19.44
C GLN A 132 26.60 -22.72 -18.94
N GLY A 133 26.93 -21.47 -18.68
CA GLY A 133 25.93 -20.39 -18.70
C GLY A 133 25.43 -20.23 -20.13
N SER A 134 24.37 -20.96 -20.50
CA SER A 134 23.73 -20.82 -21.79
C SER A 134 22.77 -19.65 -21.75
N ASN A 135 23.18 -18.55 -22.37
CA ASN A 135 22.33 -17.45 -22.81
C ASN A 135 21.01 -18.00 -23.37
N ILE A 136 19.89 -17.71 -22.70
CA ILE A 136 18.56 -17.96 -23.23
C ILE A 136 18.28 -16.85 -24.25
N GLN A 137 18.89 -16.95 -25.44
CA GLN A 137 18.34 -16.27 -26.61
C GLN A 137 17.06 -17.01 -26.96
N THR A 138 15.93 -16.37 -26.68
CA THR A 138 14.63 -16.74 -27.22
C THR A 138 14.75 -16.74 -28.73
N GLN A 139 15.00 -17.90 -29.34
CA GLN A 139 15.06 -18.04 -30.79
C GLN A 139 13.63 -17.91 -31.31
N TYR A 140 13.21 -16.67 -31.58
CA TYR A 140 12.00 -16.41 -32.36
C TYR A 140 12.21 -17.01 -33.74
N GLN A 141 11.58 -18.14 -34.02
CA GLN A 141 11.49 -18.69 -35.35
C GLN A 141 10.25 -18.06 -36.00
N PRO A 142 10.37 -17.04 -36.88
CA PRO A 142 9.21 -16.58 -37.63
C PRO A 142 8.68 -17.75 -38.47
N ALA A 143 7.38 -17.99 -38.39
CA ALA A 143 6.72 -18.95 -39.27
C ALA A 143 6.99 -18.56 -40.74
N PRO A 144 7.24 -19.53 -41.64
CA PRO A 144 7.49 -19.22 -43.03
C PRO A 144 6.27 -18.50 -43.63
N PHE A 145 6.49 -17.28 -44.12
CA PHE A 145 5.49 -16.49 -44.81
C PHE A 145 5.02 -17.27 -46.06
N LYS A 146 3.74 -17.64 -46.10
CA LYS A 146 3.10 -18.16 -47.31
C LYS A 146 2.59 -16.96 -48.11
N PRO A 147 3.21 -16.58 -49.24
CA PRO A 147 2.65 -15.54 -50.09
C PRO A 147 1.29 -16.03 -50.62
N GLY A 148 0.21 -15.36 -50.23
CA GLY A 148 -1.10 -15.57 -50.82
C GLY A 148 -1.06 -15.26 -52.32
N ARG A 149 -1.72 -16.09 -53.14
CA ARG A 149 -1.90 -15.82 -54.57
C ARG A 149 -2.53 -14.43 -54.72
N ARG A 150 -1.84 -13.55 -55.45
CA ARG A 150 -2.39 -12.27 -55.88
C ARG A 150 -3.61 -12.57 -56.77
N PHE A 151 -4.75 -11.97 -56.42
CA PHE A 151 -5.89 -11.81 -57.33
C PHE A 151 -5.69 -10.55 -58.16
#